data_AF-M0MTW7-F1
#
_entry.id   AF-M0MTW7-F1
#
_cell.length_a   1.000
_cell.length_b   1.000
_cell.length_c   1.000
_cell.angle_alpha   90.00
_cell.angle_beta   90.00
_cell.angle_gamma   90.00
#
_symmetry.space_group_name_H-M   'P 1'
#
loop_
_entity.id
_entity.type
_entity.pdbx_description
1 polymer ?
#
loop_
_entity_poly.entity_id
_entity_poly.type
_entity_poly.pdbx_seq_one_letter_code
_entity_poly.pdbx_strand_id
1 'polypeptide(L)'
;MPTVEYVNYEVFDDQGWEIDDDDLFEKAEDAGLGEEDYGTIDVNESEYILEAAEAQGYDWPFSCRAGACANCAAIVKEGEIDMDMQQILSNEEVEDRNVRLTCIGSPAADEVKIVYNAKHLDYLQNRVI
;
A
#
# COMPACT_ATOMS: atom_id res chain seq x y z
N MET A 1 8.69 -15.29 -7.36
CA MET A 1 8.23 -14.94 -6.00
C MET A 1 8.11 -13.44 -6.06
N PRO A 2 6.88 -12.92 -6.12
CA PRO A 2 6.67 -11.49 -6.24
C PRO A 2 7.35 -10.71 -5.14
N THR A 3 7.76 -9.50 -5.50
CA THR A 3 8.45 -8.59 -4.62
C THR A 3 7.66 -7.29 -4.56
N VAL A 4 7.34 -6.84 -3.35
CA VAL A 4 6.59 -5.61 -3.10
C VAL A 4 7.52 -4.59 -2.46
N GLU A 5 7.84 -3.54 -3.20
CA GLU A 5 8.52 -2.35 -2.67
C GLU A 5 7.48 -1.38 -2.13
N TYR A 6 7.72 -0.81 -0.95
CA TYR A 6 6.74 0.00 -0.25
C TYR A 6 7.34 1.28 0.31
N VAL A 7 6.52 2.33 0.37
CA VAL A 7 6.80 3.60 1.06
C VAL A 7 5.60 3.96 1.95
N ASN A 8 5.83 4.42 3.16
CA ASN A 8 4.78 4.89 4.07
C ASN A 8 4.27 6.26 3.65
N TYR A 9 2.96 6.42 3.48
CA TYR A 9 2.38 7.73 3.19
C TYR A 9 2.71 8.80 4.24
N GLU A 10 2.92 8.43 5.51
CA GLU A 10 3.24 9.40 6.57
C GLU A 10 4.58 10.12 6.35
N VAL A 11 5.54 9.52 5.62
CA VAL A 11 6.83 10.19 5.38
C VAL A 11 6.71 11.37 4.40
N PHE A 12 5.62 11.45 3.63
CA PHE A 12 5.46 12.48 2.60
C PHE A 12 5.30 13.86 3.21
N ASP A 13 4.50 13.97 4.28
CA ASP A 13 4.29 15.24 5.00
C ASP A 13 5.59 15.72 5.66
N ASP A 14 6.37 14.78 6.21
CA ASP A 14 7.65 15.09 6.88
C ASP A 14 8.76 15.47 5.90
N GLN A 15 8.80 14.82 4.72
CA GLN A 15 9.80 15.06 3.69
C GLN A 15 9.40 16.15 2.67
N GLY A 16 8.12 16.55 2.65
CA GLY A 16 7.56 17.48 1.67
C GLY A 16 7.52 16.91 0.25
N TRP A 17 7.27 15.60 0.12
CA TRP A 17 7.18 14.90 -1.16
C TRP A 17 5.74 14.84 -1.66
N GLU A 18 5.58 14.73 -2.98
CA GLU A 18 4.27 14.48 -3.58
C GLU A 18 4.14 13.00 -3.98
N ILE A 19 2.94 12.44 -3.83
CA ILE A 19 2.69 11.03 -4.17
C ILE A 19 2.99 10.73 -5.65
N ASP A 20 2.87 11.73 -6.51
CA ASP A 20 3.07 11.61 -7.96
C ASP A 20 4.49 12.01 -8.42
N ASP A 21 5.44 12.12 -7.48
CA ASP A 21 6.86 12.28 -7.82
C ASP A 21 7.37 11.06 -8.61
N ASP A 22 7.91 11.29 -9.81
CA ASP A 22 8.45 10.23 -10.69
C ASP A 22 9.63 9.47 -10.05
N ASP A 23 10.37 10.12 -9.15
CA ASP A 23 11.55 9.61 -8.44
C ASP A 23 11.25 9.24 -6.98
N LEU A 24 9.99 9.00 -6.62
CA LEU A 24 9.55 8.75 -5.25
C LEU A 24 10.33 7.63 -4.54
N PHE A 25 10.50 6.48 -5.20
CA PHE A 25 11.17 5.32 -4.60
C PHE A 25 12.70 5.54 -4.51
N GLU A 26 13.30 6.25 -5.46
CA GLU A 26 14.71 6.64 -5.41
C GLU A 26 14.95 7.62 -4.24
N LYS A 27 14.05 8.59 -4.05
CA LYS A 27 14.08 9.50 -2.89
C LYS A 27 13.94 8.76 -1.57
N ALA A 28 13.04 7.78 -1.49
CA ALA A 28 12.82 6.97 -0.30
C ALA A 28 14.06 6.15 0.08
N GLU A 29 14.75 5.57 -0.91
CA GLU A 29 16.03 4.87 -0.73
C GLU A 29 17.11 5.79 -0.16
N ASP A 30 17.25 7.00 -0.73
CA ASP A 30 18.27 7.98 -0.33
C ASP A 30 17.98 8.67 1.02
N ALA A 31 16.72 8.70 1.45
CA ALA A 31 16.31 9.41 2.66
C ALA A 31 16.67 8.68 3.96
N GLY A 32 17.05 7.39 3.90
CA GLY A 32 17.40 6.61 5.08
C GLY A 32 16.24 6.46 6.06
N LEU A 33 15.04 6.20 5.53
CA LEU A 33 13.82 5.97 6.29
C LEU A 33 13.92 4.71 7.16
N GLY A 34 13.02 4.57 8.14
CA GLY A 34 12.95 3.37 8.96
C GLY A 34 12.62 2.13 8.12
N GLU A 35 13.05 0.95 8.57
CA GLU A 35 12.77 -0.32 7.88
C GLU A 35 11.28 -0.64 7.78
N GLU A 36 10.42 0.01 8.58
CA GLU A 36 8.97 -0.08 8.44
C GLU A 36 8.41 0.91 7.41
N ASP A 37 9.09 2.04 7.21
CA ASP A 37 8.62 3.16 6.38
C ASP A 37 9.02 3.04 4.91
N TYR A 38 10.14 2.38 4.63
CA TYR A 38 10.59 2.07 3.28
C TYR A 38 11.35 0.76 3.24
N GLY A 39 11.09 -0.03 2.20
CA GLY A 39 11.84 -1.23 1.94
C GLY A 39 11.16 -2.12 0.93
N THR A 40 11.51 -3.40 0.99
CA THR A 40 11.02 -4.41 0.07
C THR A 40 10.67 -5.67 0.83
N ILE A 41 9.51 -6.24 0.55
CA ILE A 41 9.07 -7.52 1.10
C ILE A 41 8.84 -8.54 -0.01
N ASP A 42 9.24 -9.79 0.22
CA ASP A 42 8.84 -10.91 -0.63
C ASP A 42 7.45 -11.38 -0.23
N VAL A 43 6.54 -11.49 -1.20
CA VAL A 43 5.14 -11.87 -0.97
C VAL A 43 4.78 -12.98 -1.95
N ASN A 44 4.22 -14.07 -1.45
CA ASN A 44 3.75 -15.13 -2.35
C ASN A 44 2.51 -14.68 -3.15
N GLU A 45 2.33 -15.17 -4.38
CA GLU A 45 1.18 -14.81 -5.25
C GLU A 45 -0.19 -15.10 -4.60
N SER A 46 -0.23 -16.01 -3.62
CA SER A 46 -1.43 -16.41 -2.88
C SER A 46 -1.45 -15.90 -1.43
N GLU A 47 -0.53 -15.01 -1.06
CA GLU A 47 -0.41 -14.43 0.28
C GLU A 47 -0.84 -12.96 0.24
N TYR A 48 -1.56 -12.52 1.27
CA TYR A 48 -1.96 -11.12 1.35
C TYR A 48 -0.77 -10.25 1.73
N ILE A 49 -0.64 -9.11 1.07
CA ILE A 49 0.47 -8.18 1.27
C ILE A 49 0.55 -7.72 2.74
N LEU A 50 -0.59 -7.47 3.38
CA LEU A 50 -0.62 -7.14 4.81
C LEU A 50 -0.05 -8.28 5.67
N GLU A 51 -0.40 -9.53 5.40
CA GLU A 51 0.07 -10.67 6.19
C GLU A 51 1.59 -10.87 6.03
N ALA A 52 2.11 -10.69 4.81
CA ALA A 52 3.54 -10.73 4.56
C ALA A 52 4.30 -9.61 5.30
N ALA A 53 3.74 -8.39 5.35
CA ALA A 53 4.31 -7.29 6.13
C ALA A 53 4.30 -7.59 7.65
N GLU A 54 3.19 -8.11 8.17
CA GLU A 54 3.07 -8.52 9.58
C GLU A 54 4.05 -9.64 9.95
N ALA A 55 4.30 -10.58 9.04
CA ALA A 55 5.25 -11.66 9.24
C ALA A 55 6.70 -11.17 9.38
N GLN A 56 7.02 -9.99 8.83
CA GLN A 56 8.30 -9.31 9.03
C GLN A 56 8.34 -8.44 10.30
N GLY A 57 7.21 -8.33 11.01
CA GLY A 57 7.09 -7.54 12.24
C GLY A 57 6.67 -6.09 12.02
N TYR A 58 6.22 -5.72 10.82
CA TYR A 58 5.72 -4.38 10.52
C TYR A 58 4.27 -4.21 11.00
N ASP A 59 3.98 -3.08 11.65
CA ASP A 59 2.65 -2.75 12.17
C ASP A 59 1.87 -1.86 11.18
N TRP A 60 1.56 -2.43 10.01
CA TRP A 60 0.80 -1.71 8.99
C TRP A 60 -0.65 -1.47 9.40
N PRO A 61 -1.27 -0.36 8.99
CA PRO A 61 -2.61 -0.02 9.44
C PRO A 61 -3.65 -1.01 8.90
N PHE A 62 -4.44 -1.59 9.79
CA PHE A 62 -5.59 -2.42 9.44
C PHE A 62 -6.72 -2.26 10.45
N SER A 63 -7.92 -2.78 10.10
CA SER A 63 -9.03 -2.87 11.06
C SER A 63 -9.94 -4.07 10.76
N CYS A 64 -10.69 -4.06 9.65
CA CYS A 64 -11.70 -5.09 9.40
C CYS A 64 -11.18 -6.42 8.85
N ARG A 65 -10.03 -6.42 8.14
CA ARG A 65 -9.46 -7.56 7.37
C ARG A 65 -10.44 -8.26 6.42
N ALA A 66 -11.47 -7.55 5.96
CA ALA A 66 -12.58 -8.12 5.19
C ALA A 66 -13.04 -7.23 4.02
N GLY A 67 -12.23 -6.25 3.62
CA GLY A 67 -12.59 -5.34 2.52
C GLY A 67 -13.76 -4.39 2.83
N ALA A 68 -14.04 -4.14 4.11
CA ALA A 68 -15.16 -3.33 4.60
C ALA A 68 -14.75 -1.94 5.17
N CYS A 69 -13.44 -1.64 5.20
CA CYS A 69 -12.90 -0.34 5.62
C CYS A 69 -11.72 0.07 4.73
N ALA A 70 -11.24 1.30 4.87
CA ALA A 70 -10.09 1.83 4.13
C ALA A 70 -8.79 1.95 4.95
N ASN A 71 -8.72 1.38 6.16
CA ASN A 71 -7.52 1.51 7.02
C ASN A 71 -6.26 0.89 6.38
N CYS A 72 -6.40 -0.22 5.66
CA CYS A 72 -5.32 -0.90 4.94
C CYS A 72 -5.17 -0.43 3.48
N ALA A 73 -5.65 0.76 3.17
CA ALA A 73 -5.52 1.31 1.83
C ALA A 73 -4.05 1.55 1.47
N ALA A 74 -3.71 1.18 0.25
CA ALA A 74 -2.45 1.48 -0.40
C ALA A 74 -2.71 1.98 -1.82
N ILE A 75 -1.77 2.73 -2.38
CA ILE A 75 -1.78 3.18 -3.78
C ILE A 75 -0.75 2.39 -4.55
N VAL A 76 -1.15 1.72 -5.62
CA VAL A 76 -0.21 1.05 -6.52
C VAL A 76 0.42 2.08 -7.46
N LYS A 77 1.75 2.14 -7.45
CA LYS A 77 2.56 2.99 -8.33
C LYS A 77 3.10 2.22 -9.52
N GLU A 78 3.45 0.95 -9.32
CA GLU A 78 3.90 0.05 -10.38
C GLU A 78 3.43 -1.38 -10.08
N GLY A 79 3.20 -2.17 -11.13
CA GLY A 79 2.70 -3.54 -11.01
C GLY A 79 1.18 -3.63 -10.83
N GLU A 80 0.72 -4.77 -10.35
CA GLU A 80 -0.71 -5.07 -10.17
C GLU A 80 -0.94 -5.84 -8.87
N ILE A 81 -2.07 -5.58 -8.22
CA ILE A 81 -2.54 -6.30 -7.03
C ILE A 81 -3.94 -6.81 -7.34
N ASP A 82 -4.12 -8.12 -7.20
CA ASP A 82 -5.43 -8.76 -7.25
C ASP A 82 -6.08 -8.67 -5.87
N MET A 83 -7.37 -8.38 -5.81
CA MET A 83 -8.11 -8.24 -4.56
C MET A 83 -9.30 -9.18 -4.52
N ASP A 84 -9.54 -9.76 -3.35
CA ASP A 84 -10.79 -10.45 -3.09
C ASP A 84 -11.99 -9.48 -3.15
N MET A 85 -13.19 -10.06 -3.12
CA MET A 85 -14.44 -9.31 -3.24
C MET A 85 -14.54 -8.19 -2.18
N GLN A 86 -14.68 -6.95 -2.65
CA GLN A 86 -14.81 -5.75 -1.82
C GLN A 86 -16.00 -4.90 -2.29
N GLN A 87 -16.55 -4.05 -1.40
CA GLN A 87 -17.65 -3.13 -1.72
C GLN A 87 -17.40 -1.69 -1.24
N ILE A 88 -16.21 -1.39 -0.73
CA ILE A 88 -15.88 -0.11 -0.08
C ILE A 88 -15.21 0.90 -1.02
N LEU A 89 -14.47 0.42 -2.02
CA LEU A 89 -13.84 1.21 -3.06
C LEU A 89 -14.73 1.24 -4.30
N SER A 90 -14.88 2.44 -4.86
CA SER A 90 -15.52 2.66 -6.16
C SER A 90 -14.60 2.26 -7.32
N ASN A 91 -15.17 2.03 -8.51
CA ASN A 91 -14.37 1.71 -9.70
C ASN A 91 -13.38 2.82 -10.03
N GLU A 92 -13.75 4.10 -9.88
CA GLU A 92 -12.83 5.24 -10.07
C GLU A 92 -11.61 5.14 -9.16
N GLU A 93 -11.79 4.73 -7.90
CA GLU A 93 -10.67 4.59 -6.97
C GLU A 93 -9.74 3.44 -7.33
N VAL A 94 -10.30 2.33 -7.82
CA VAL A 94 -9.55 1.15 -8.22
C VAL A 94 -8.84 1.37 -9.57
N GLU A 95 -9.52 1.94 -10.56
CA GLU A 95 -9.05 2.06 -11.94
C GLU A 95 -8.29 3.37 -12.19
N ASP A 96 -8.78 4.52 -11.70
CA ASP A 96 -8.18 5.83 -11.99
C ASP A 96 -7.16 6.24 -10.93
N ARG A 97 -7.36 5.83 -9.67
CA ARG A 97 -6.50 6.22 -8.53
C ARG A 97 -5.64 5.08 -7.99
N ASN A 98 -5.73 3.89 -8.57
CA ASN A 98 -4.93 2.72 -8.20
C ASN A 98 -4.97 2.36 -6.71
N VAL A 99 -6.09 2.63 -6.04
CA VAL A 99 -6.29 2.29 -4.63
C VAL A 99 -6.51 0.78 -4.51
N ARG A 100 -5.81 0.14 -3.57
CA ARG A 100 -5.93 -1.28 -3.23
C ARG A 100 -5.99 -1.46 -1.72
N LEU A 101 -6.55 -2.59 -1.28
CA LEU A 101 -6.64 -2.97 0.13
C LEU A 101 -5.66 -4.10 0.41
N THR A 102 -4.58 -3.83 1.15
CA THR A 102 -3.50 -4.81 1.37
C THR A 102 -3.94 -6.00 2.23
N CYS A 103 -5.03 -5.87 3.00
CA CYS A 103 -5.55 -6.94 3.86
C CYS A 103 -6.30 -8.06 3.12
N ILE A 104 -6.65 -7.83 1.85
CA ILE A 104 -7.36 -8.78 0.99
C ILE A 104 -6.74 -8.78 -0.42
N GLY A 105 -5.52 -8.27 -0.54
CA GLY A 105 -4.84 -8.05 -1.81
C GLY A 105 -3.54 -8.84 -1.86
N SER A 106 -3.34 -9.59 -2.94
CA SER A 106 -2.10 -10.32 -3.24
C SER A 106 -1.45 -9.76 -4.51
N PRO A 107 -0.12 -9.83 -4.63
CA PRO A 107 0.57 -9.34 -5.83
C PRO A 107 0.19 -10.17 -7.06
N ALA A 108 -0.16 -9.49 -8.14
CA ALA A 108 -0.48 -10.08 -9.45
C ALA A 108 0.62 -9.83 -10.50
N ALA A 109 1.75 -9.26 -10.08
CA ALA A 109 2.94 -9.03 -10.90
C ALA A 109 4.20 -9.44 -10.12
N ASP A 110 5.29 -9.74 -10.81
CA ASP A 110 6.58 -10.11 -10.18
C ASP A 110 7.18 -8.96 -9.35
N GLU A 111 6.97 -7.72 -9.78
CA GLU A 111 7.41 -6.51 -9.07
C GLU A 111 6.20 -5.59 -8.90
N VAL A 112 5.96 -5.16 -7.66
CA VAL A 112 4.88 -4.23 -7.31
C VAL A 112 5.46 -3.12 -6.44
N LYS A 113 5.13 -1.87 -6.75
CA LYS A 113 5.50 -0.71 -5.94
C LYS A 113 4.25 -0.07 -5.36
N ILE A 114 4.21 0.10 -4.05
CA ILE A 114 3.06 0.68 -3.36
C ILE A 114 3.42 1.82 -2.41
N VAL A 115 2.49 2.73 -2.23
CA VAL A 115 2.46 3.65 -1.10
C VAL A 115 1.43 3.12 -0.11
N TYR A 116 1.89 2.55 1.00
CA TYR A 116 1.00 2.03 2.04
C TYR A 116 0.60 3.14 3.02
N ASN A 117 -0.32 2.83 3.94
CA ASN A 117 -0.88 3.82 4.88
C ASN A 117 -1.60 4.98 4.17
N ALA A 118 -2.17 4.72 2.99
CA ALA A 118 -2.90 5.71 2.21
C ALA A 118 -4.24 6.14 2.87
N LYS A 119 -4.57 5.59 4.05
CA LYS A 119 -5.73 6.01 4.86
C LYS A 119 -5.74 7.52 5.15
N HIS A 120 -4.57 8.16 5.11
CA HIS A 120 -4.38 9.59 5.31
C HIS A 120 -4.92 10.45 4.17
N LEU A 121 -5.19 9.89 2.99
CA LEU A 121 -5.78 10.61 1.86
C LEU A 121 -7.20 11.09 2.19
N ASP A 122 -7.46 12.39 2.01
CA ASP A 122 -8.71 13.06 2.38
C ASP A 122 -9.97 12.35 1.86
N TYR A 123 -9.91 11.80 0.65
CA TYR A 123 -11.07 11.13 0.04
C TYR A 123 -11.35 9.74 0.63
N LEU A 124 -10.40 9.14 1.35
CA LEU A 124 -10.58 7.85 2.03
C LEU A 124 -11.02 8.01 3.49
N GLN A 125 -10.78 9.17 4.12
CA GLN A 125 -11.05 9.45 5.53
C GLN A 125 -12.47 9.09 5.99
N ASN A 126 -13.49 9.28 5.14
CA ASN A 126 -14.89 8.95 5.47
C ASN A 126 -15.17 7.44 5.65
N ARG A 127 -14.19 6.58 5.32
CA ARG A 127 -14.27 5.11 5.36
C ARG A 127 -13.17 4.48 6.20
N VAL A 128 -12.38 5.32 6.88
CA VAL A 128 -11.43 4.91 7.92
C VAL A 128 -12.21 4.80 9.23
N ILE A 129 -12.03 3.69 9.95
CA ILE A 129 -12.73 3.37 11.21
C ILE A 129 -11.78 3.28 12.38
#